data_AF-A0AAV5UAT0-F1
#
_entry.id   AF-A0AAV5UAT0-F1
#
_cell.length_a   1.000
_cell.length_b   1.000
_cell.length_c   1.000
_cell.angle_alpha   90.00
_cell.angle_beta   90.00
_cell.angle_gamma   90.00
#
_symmetry.space_group_name_H-M   'P 1'
#
loop_
_entity.id
_entity.type
_entity.pdbx_description
1 polymer ?
#
loop_
_entity_poly.entity_id
_entity_poly.type
_entity_poly.pdbx_seq_one_letter_code
_entity_poly.pdbx_strand_id
1 'polypeptide(L)'
;NGRRTSIPTHFLIPNEPTTISVSACNFAEKCTSQSMDLIVSDVAATFTVAIHGLDSRVVSSNKLVLTSSASLTFCNASLTPSDVSYSWKINGVEYSTAGSYRIPSFFFAPNSTVNLTLEGTHSYKGKNYTASDGRVFTVEIEPLVAIVDASQKTSPIDSPVSIDTSSSFDPNFVSGSVSHKWTCTNLS
;
A
#
# COMPACT_ATOMS: atom_id res chain seq x y z
N ASN A 1 7.15 36.88 29.17
CA ASN A 1 7.67 36.86 27.78
C ASN A 1 8.99 36.11 27.71
N GLY A 2 8.97 34.79 27.56
CA GLY A 2 10.20 34.04 27.25
C GLY A 2 10.51 34.17 25.76
N ARG A 3 11.67 34.73 25.40
CA ARG A 3 12.14 34.72 24.02
C ARG A 3 12.61 33.31 23.69
N ARG A 4 11.99 32.66 22.70
CA ARG A 4 12.56 31.43 22.13
C ARG A 4 13.90 31.78 21.49
N THR A 5 14.93 31.03 21.85
CA THR A 5 16.23 31.07 21.18
C THR A 5 16.42 29.79 20.38
N SER A 6 17.04 29.89 19.22
CA SER A 6 17.37 28.75 18.36
C SER A 6 18.88 28.58 18.32
N ILE A 7 19.35 27.35 18.53
CA ILE A 7 20.78 27.02 18.50
C ILE A 7 21.16 26.67 17.06
N PRO A 8 22.23 27.26 16.51
CA PRO A 8 22.69 26.90 15.18
C PRO A 8 23.13 25.43 15.13
N THR A 9 22.58 24.66 14.20
CA THR A 9 22.79 23.21 14.12
C THR A 9 24.23 22.80 13.77
N HIS A 10 25.05 23.73 13.25
CA HIS A 10 26.45 23.45 12.91
C HIS A 10 27.38 23.32 14.13
N PHE A 11 26.92 23.73 15.32
CA PHE A 11 27.65 23.51 16.58
C PHE A 11 27.32 22.16 17.24
N LEU A 12 26.34 21.41 16.70
CA LEU A 12 25.92 20.14 17.26
C LEU A 12 26.60 19.00 16.51
N ILE A 13 27.39 18.19 17.21
CA ILE A 13 28.06 17.03 16.64
C ILE A 13 27.18 15.79 16.87
N PRO A 14 26.82 15.03 15.81
CA PRO A 14 26.03 13.82 15.96
C PRO A 14 26.71 12.78 16.87
N ASN A 15 25.92 12.10 17.69
CA ASN A 15 26.28 11.13 18.73
C ASN A 15 27.24 11.62 19.81
N GLU A 16 27.65 12.87 19.79
CA GLU A 16 28.46 13.44 20.85
C GLU A 16 27.58 14.20 21.85
N PRO A 17 27.75 13.94 23.16
CA PRO A 17 27.07 14.72 24.19
C PRO A 17 27.55 16.18 24.10
N THR A 18 26.62 17.07 23.81
CA THR A 18 26.85 18.51 23.75
C THR A 18 26.14 19.18 24.92
N THR A 19 26.89 19.86 25.78
CA THR A 19 26.30 20.68 26.85
C THR A 19 25.96 22.06 26.33
N ILE A 20 24.68 22.44 26.41
CA ILE A 20 24.19 23.76 26.06
C ILE A 20 24.02 24.55 27.34
N SER A 21 24.71 25.68 27.45
CA SER A 21 24.62 26.59 28.60
C SER A 21 23.96 27.90 28.19
N VAL A 22 22.92 28.30 28.92
CA VAL A 22 22.21 29.57 28.72
C VAL A 22 22.48 30.46 29.93
N SER A 23 22.88 31.70 29.69
CA SER A 23 23.05 32.71 30.73
C SER A 23 22.10 33.88 30.51
N ALA A 24 21.41 34.30 31.57
CA ALA A 24 20.50 35.43 31.55
C ALA A 24 20.93 36.46 32.60
N CYS A 25 21.08 37.72 32.20
CA CYS A 25 21.51 38.82 33.05
C CYS A 25 20.42 39.89 33.15
N ASN A 26 20.28 40.54 34.30
CA ASN A 26 19.46 41.73 34.44
C ASN A 26 20.25 43.02 34.08
N PHE A 27 19.60 44.18 34.18
CA PHE A 27 20.20 45.49 33.86
C PHE A 27 21.39 45.87 34.75
N ALA A 28 21.57 45.19 35.88
CA ALA A 28 22.65 45.40 36.84
C ALA A 28 23.72 44.31 36.75
N GLU A 29 23.82 43.61 35.61
CA GLU A 29 24.80 42.55 35.33
C GLU A 29 24.75 41.35 36.29
N LYS A 30 23.66 41.17 37.04
CA LYS A 30 23.47 39.95 37.83
C LYS A 30 22.94 38.85 36.93
N CYS A 31 23.76 37.83 36.71
CA CYS A 31 23.47 36.73 35.80
C CYS A 31 23.15 35.43 36.54
N THR A 32 22.28 34.61 35.95
CA THR A 32 22.14 33.19 36.27
C THR A 32 22.44 32.36 35.02
N SER A 33 22.98 31.16 35.22
CA SER A 33 23.27 30.22 34.14
C SER A 33 22.63 28.88 34.42
N GLN A 34 22.14 28.23 33.37
CA GLN A 34 21.64 26.86 33.44
C GLN A 34 22.12 26.09 32.21
N SER A 35 22.41 24.80 32.40
CA SER A 35 22.91 23.94 31.35
C SER A 35 21.99 22.73 31.15
N MET A 36 21.94 22.23 29.92
CA MET A 36 21.33 20.93 29.58
C MET A 36 22.28 20.15 28.69
N ASP A 37 22.32 18.83 28.86
CA ASP A 37 23.02 17.95 27.94
C ASP A 37 22.09 17.51 26.81
N LEU A 38 22.60 17.57 25.59
CA LEU A 38 21.90 17.18 24.37
C LEU A 38 22.79 16.19 23.60
N ILE A 39 22.25 15.02 23.28
CA ILE A 39 22.86 14.11 22.30
C ILE A 39 22.03 14.21 21.03
N VAL A 40 22.62 14.71 19.95
CA VAL A 40 21.99 14.68 18.64
C VAL A 40 22.27 13.33 18.03
N SER A 41 21.27 12.44 17.94
CA SER A 41 21.50 11.11 17.39
C SER A 41 21.87 11.16 15.90
N ASP A 42 22.89 10.40 15.51
CA ASP A 42 23.28 10.18 14.11
C ASP A 42 22.56 8.99 13.46
N VAL A 43 21.71 8.28 14.24
CA VAL A 43 21.10 7.00 13.83
C VAL A 43 20.66 7.16 12.39
N ALA A 44 21.28 6.34 11.52
CA ALA A 44 21.16 6.49 10.09
C ALA A 44 19.69 6.67 9.76
N ALA A 45 19.37 7.86 9.25
CA ALA A 45 18.05 8.26 8.84
C ALA A 45 17.37 7.13 8.03
N THR A 46 16.48 6.38 8.67
CA THR A 46 15.78 5.27 8.02
C THR A 46 14.58 5.81 7.27
N PHE A 47 14.61 5.66 5.95
CA PHE A 47 13.47 5.90 5.10
C PHE A 47 12.80 4.58 4.77
N THR A 48 11.47 4.53 4.93
CA THR A 48 10.70 3.33 4.58
C THR A 48 9.52 3.71 3.70
N VAL A 49 9.13 2.78 2.85
CA VAL A 49 7.85 2.80 2.12
C VAL A 49 7.12 1.50 2.39
N ALA A 50 5.80 1.52 2.28
CA ALA A 50 4.99 0.34 2.43
C ALA A 50 3.81 0.34 1.46
N ILE A 51 3.51 -0.85 0.93
CA ILE A 51 2.33 -1.16 0.12
C ILE A 51 1.18 -1.57 1.03
N HIS A 52 0.02 -0.95 0.82
CA HIS A 52 -1.26 -1.28 1.46
C HIS A 52 -2.34 -1.58 0.41
N GLY A 53 -3.43 -2.24 0.83
CA GLY A 53 -4.57 -2.54 -0.04
C GLY A 53 -4.41 -3.79 -0.90
N LEU A 54 -3.45 -4.66 -0.56
CA LEU A 54 -3.35 -6.00 -1.14
C LEU A 54 -4.12 -6.97 -0.26
N ASP A 55 -5.24 -7.48 -0.75
CA ASP A 55 -6.03 -8.49 -0.06
C ASP A 55 -5.28 -9.82 0.05
N SER A 56 -5.63 -10.64 1.04
CA SER A 56 -5.10 -12.00 1.17
C SER A 56 -5.48 -12.90 -0.01
N ARG A 57 -6.51 -12.52 -0.77
CA ARG A 57 -7.05 -13.26 -1.91
C ARG A 57 -7.13 -12.35 -3.13
N VAL A 58 -6.33 -12.65 -4.15
CA VAL A 58 -6.32 -11.91 -5.41
C VAL A 58 -6.87 -12.80 -6.50
N VAL A 59 -8.00 -12.42 -7.09
CA VAL A 59 -8.62 -13.13 -8.22
C VAL A 59 -8.70 -12.20 -9.42
N SER A 60 -8.71 -12.78 -10.62
CA SER A 60 -8.66 -12.02 -11.88
C SER A 60 -9.78 -10.98 -11.98
N SER A 61 -11.01 -11.33 -11.62
CA SER A 61 -12.17 -10.44 -11.66
C SER A 61 -12.10 -9.24 -10.70
N ASN A 62 -11.22 -9.27 -9.69
CA ASN A 62 -11.13 -8.20 -8.70
C ASN A 62 -10.25 -7.05 -9.19
N LYS A 63 -10.74 -5.84 -8.98
CA LYS A 63 -9.93 -4.62 -9.07
C LYS A 63 -9.08 -4.49 -7.81
N LEU A 64 -7.80 -4.15 -7.96
CA LEU A 64 -6.94 -3.82 -6.82
C LEU A 64 -6.79 -2.30 -6.68
N VAL A 65 -6.87 -1.82 -5.45
CA VAL A 65 -6.63 -0.42 -5.09
C VAL A 65 -5.53 -0.37 -4.05
N LEU A 66 -4.33 -0.04 -4.51
CA LEU A 66 -3.14 0.00 -3.69
C LEU A 66 -2.85 1.43 -3.25
N THR A 67 -2.41 1.58 -2.01
CA THR A 67 -1.94 2.86 -1.46
C THR A 67 -0.55 2.72 -0.86
N SER A 68 0.20 3.82 -0.85
CA SER A 68 1.53 3.86 -0.25
C SER A 68 1.52 4.66 1.05
N SER A 69 2.35 4.25 2.00
CA SER A 69 2.80 5.11 3.11
C SER A 69 4.31 5.25 3.09
N ALA A 70 4.83 6.35 3.62
CA ALA A 70 6.26 6.54 3.80
C ALA A 70 6.57 7.16 5.17
N SER A 71 7.73 6.83 5.74
CA SER A 71 8.18 7.41 7.02
C SER A 71 9.69 7.62 7.03
N LEU A 72 10.11 8.58 7.86
CA LEU A 72 11.50 9.00 7.98
C LEU A 72 11.88 9.24 9.44
N THR A 73 12.64 8.31 10.03
CA THR A 73 12.72 8.15 11.49
C THR A 73 13.54 9.20 12.24
N PHE A 74 14.49 9.89 11.59
CA PHE A 74 15.34 10.87 12.30
C PHE A 74 14.60 12.13 12.80
N CYS A 75 13.33 12.33 12.42
CA CYS A 75 12.51 13.46 12.87
C CYS A 75 11.19 13.07 13.55
N ASN A 76 10.86 11.78 13.73
CA ASN A 76 9.48 11.33 13.98
C ASN A 76 8.46 12.02 13.03
N ALA A 77 8.90 12.34 11.80
CA ALA A 77 8.08 13.06 10.84
C ALA A 77 7.30 12.04 10.00
N SER A 78 5.98 12.21 9.96
CA SER A 78 5.15 11.54 8.96
C SER A 78 5.31 12.26 7.63
N LEU A 79 5.66 11.53 6.57
CA LEU A 79 5.70 12.07 5.22
C LEU A 79 4.31 11.91 4.59
N THR A 80 3.87 12.93 3.86
CA THR A 80 2.69 12.80 3.01
C THR A 80 3.09 12.17 1.68
N PRO A 81 2.16 11.50 0.96
CA PRO A 81 2.46 10.97 -0.37
C PRO A 81 2.95 12.02 -1.38
N SER A 82 2.64 13.30 -1.19
CA SER A 82 3.16 14.39 -2.05
C SER A 82 4.64 14.71 -1.80
N ASP A 83 5.20 14.31 -0.66
CA ASP A 83 6.60 14.59 -0.32
C ASP A 83 7.55 13.54 -0.93
N VAL A 84 7.00 12.46 -1.49
CA VAL A 84 7.76 11.30 -1.96
C VAL A 84 7.49 11.06 -3.44
N SER A 85 8.55 10.83 -4.21
CA SER A 85 8.43 10.34 -5.59
C SER A 85 8.32 8.81 -5.56
N TYR A 86 7.24 8.26 -6.11
CA TYR A 86 6.98 6.83 -6.14
C TYR A 86 7.20 6.24 -7.53
N SER A 87 7.44 4.93 -7.57
CA SER A 87 7.42 4.10 -8.77
C SER A 87 6.83 2.73 -8.42
N TRP A 88 5.63 2.45 -8.93
CA TRP A 88 4.97 1.16 -8.85
C TRP A 88 5.37 0.30 -10.03
N LYS A 89 5.97 -0.86 -9.75
CA LYS A 89 6.41 -1.81 -10.76
C LYS A 89 5.71 -3.15 -10.61
N ILE A 90 5.31 -3.73 -11.73
CA ILE A 90 4.81 -5.10 -11.83
C ILE A 90 5.80 -5.87 -12.68
N ASN A 91 6.35 -6.95 -12.13
CA ASN A 91 7.36 -7.79 -12.78
C ASN A 91 8.54 -6.96 -13.35
N GLY A 92 8.93 -5.91 -12.61
CA GLY A 92 10.02 -4.99 -12.98
C GLY A 92 9.63 -3.86 -13.93
N VAL A 93 8.42 -3.83 -14.49
CA VAL A 93 7.94 -2.79 -15.40
C VAL A 93 7.16 -1.72 -14.62
N GLU A 94 7.49 -0.43 -14.79
CA GLU A 94 6.79 0.68 -14.14
C GLU A 94 5.41 0.93 -14.76
N TYR A 95 4.40 1.12 -13.91
CA TYR A 95 3.01 1.41 -14.32
C TYR A 95 2.42 2.68 -13.71
N SER A 96 2.97 3.19 -12.61
CA SER A 96 2.46 4.39 -11.94
C SER A 96 3.53 5.05 -11.08
N THR A 97 3.47 6.37 -10.96
CA THR A 97 4.35 7.16 -10.06
C THR A 97 3.57 7.91 -8.98
N ALA A 98 2.25 7.71 -8.91
CA ALA A 98 1.39 8.32 -7.90
C ALA A 98 1.49 7.59 -6.55
N GLY A 99 1.11 8.26 -5.44
CA GLY A 99 1.00 7.62 -4.11
C GLY A 99 -0.13 6.58 -3.97
N SER A 100 -0.85 6.30 -5.05
CA SER A 100 -1.82 5.21 -5.13
C SER A 100 -1.79 4.61 -6.53
N TYR A 101 -2.12 3.32 -6.64
CA TYR A 101 -2.16 2.62 -7.91
C TYR A 101 -3.42 1.75 -8.00
N ARG A 102 -4.16 1.91 -9.10
CA ARG A 102 -5.38 1.15 -9.38
C ARG A 102 -5.11 0.18 -10.50
N ILE A 103 -5.21 -1.11 -10.20
CA ILE A 103 -5.06 -2.18 -11.19
C ILE A 103 -6.47 -2.63 -11.58
N PRO A 104 -6.84 -2.58 -12.87
CA PRO A 104 -8.18 -2.96 -13.31
C PRO A 104 -8.42 -4.46 -13.12
N SER A 105 -9.69 -4.86 -13.12
CA SER A 105 -10.05 -6.27 -13.19
C SER A 105 -9.53 -6.89 -14.49
N PHE A 106 -9.23 -8.18 -14.41
CA PHE A 106 -8.69 -9.03 -15.47
C PHE A 106 -7.33 -8.58 -16.03
N PHE A 107 -6.63 -7.73 -15.29
CA PHE A 107 -5.28 -7.29 -15.65
C PHE A 107 -4.27 -8.43 -15.62
N PHE A 108 -4.41 -9.34 -14.66
CA PHE A 108 -3.53 -10.49 -14.50
C PHE A 108 -4.16 -11.77 -15.02
N ALA A 109 -3.34 -12.65 -15.56
CA ALA A 109 -3.78 -13.98 -15.92
C ALA A 109 -4.09 -14.82 -14.65
N PRO A 110 -5.15 -15.64 -14.65
CA PRO A 110 -5.39 -16.60 -13.57
C PRO A 110 -4.21 -17.55 -13.40
N ASN A 111 -3.90 -17.92 -12.15
CA ASN A 111 -2.75 -18.74 -11.76
C ASN A 111 -1.37 -18.15 -12.12
N SER A 112 -1.30 -16.85 -12.40
CA SER A 112 -0.01 -16.16 -12.57
C SER A 112 0.56 -15.74 -11.22
N THR A 113 1.88 -15.85 -11.08
CA THR A 113 2.62 -15.24 -9.98
C THR A 113 3.06 -13.84 -10.38
N VAL A 114 2.79 -12.87 -9.51
CA VAL A 114 3.05 -11.45 -9.75
C VAL A 114 4.04 -10.95 -8.70
N ASN A 115 5.08 -10.26 -9.16
CA ASN A 115 5.98 -9.51 -8.30
C ASN A 115 5.64 -8.01 -8.38
N LEU A 116 5.07 -7.48 -7.31
CA LEU A 116 4.74 -6.07 -7.16
C LEU A 116 5.84 -5.39 -6.33
N THR A 117 6.38 -4.30 -6.84
CA THR A 117 7.40 -3.50 -6.15
C THR A 117 6.96 -2.04 -6.10
N LEU A 118 7.09 -1.43 -4.93
CA LEU A 118 6.96 0.00 -4.73
C LEU A 118 8.33 0.55 -4.41
N GLU A 119 8.84 1.44 -5.24
CA GLU A 119 10.04 2.23 -4.96
C GLU A 119 9.61 3.64 -4.54
N GLY A 120 10.29 4.19 -3.54
CA GLY A 120 10.11 5.57 -3.09
C GLY A 120 11.44 6.30 -3.03
N THR A 121 11.42 7.59 -3.38
CA THR A 121 12.55 8.51 -3.22
C THR A 121 12.09 9.78 -2.53
N HIS A 122 12.85 10.22 -1.52
CA HIS A 122 12.62 11.47 -0.81
C HIS A 122 13.93 12.25 -0.66
N SER A 123 13.89 13.56 -0.89
CA SER A 123 15.06 14.44 -0.70
C SER A 123 14.87 15.30 0.53
N TYR A 124 15.81 15.24 1.46
CA TYR A 124 15.79 16.03 2.68
C TYR A 124 17.17 16.63 2.94
N LYS A 125 17.22 17.97 3.09
CA LYS A 125 18.46 18.73 3.32
C LYS A 125 19.60 18.36 2.36
N GLY A 126 19.28 18.15 1.08
CA GLY A 126 20.26 17.83 0.04
C GLY A 126 20.73 16.38 0.03
N LYS A 127 20.20 15.51 0.90
CA LYS A 127 20.43 14.06 0.86
C LYS A 127 19.21 13.36 0.30
N ASN A 128 19.46 12.41 -0.61
CA ASN A 128 18.41 11.55 -1.16
C ASN A 128 18.33 10.25 -0.37
N TYR A 129 17.09 9.85 -0.10
CA TYR A 129 16.74 8.61 0.56
C TYR A 129 15.90 7.78 -0.38
N THR A 130 16.21 6.49 -0.48
CA THR A 130 15.50 5.54 -1.31
C THR A 130 15.10 4.34 -0.49
N ALA A 131 13.89 3.85 -0.70
CA ALA A 131 13.39 2.64 -0.06
C ALA A 131 12.51 1.89 -1.04
N SER A 132 12.37 0.58 -0.83
CA SER A 132 11.51 -0.27 -1.63
C SER A 132 10.71 -1.22 -0.74
N ASP A 133 9.48 -1.48 -1.14
CA ASP A 133 8.65 -2.53 -0.56
C ASP A 133 8.18 -3.50 -1.66
N GLY A 134 8.28 -4.79 -1.37
CA GLY A 134 8.00 -5.86 -2.34
C GLY A 134 6.89 -6.78 -1.84
N ARG A 135 6.00 -7.17 -2.75
CA ARG A 135 4.95 -8.17 -2.51
C ARG A 135 4.94 -9.16 -3.67
N VAL A 136 4.94 -10.44 -3.33
CA VAL A 136 4.73 -11.52 -4.28
C VAL A 136 3.40 -12.18 -3.94
N PHE A 137 2.53 -12.30 -4.95
CA PHE A 137 1.24 -12.96 -4.79
C PHE A 137 0.90 -13.78 -6.03
N THR A 138 0.05 -14.78 -5.86
CA THR A 138 -0.50 -15.58 -6.95
C THR A 138 -1.95 -15.18 -7.17
N VAL A 139 -2.34 -15.05 -8.43
CA VAL A 139 -3.73 -14.79 -8.81
C VAL A 139 -4.47 -16.12 -8.78
N GLU A 140 -5.43 -16.25 -7.88
CA GLU A 140 -6.20 -17.47 -7.72
C GLU A 140 -7.13 -17.72 -8.92
N ILE A 141 -7.42 -19.00 -9.14
CA ILE A 141 -8.49 -19.45 -10.03
C ILE A 141 -9.73 -19.70 -9.19
N GLU A 142 -10.85 -19.09 -9.58
CA GLU A 142 -12.15 -19.37 -8.97
C GLU A 142 -12.95 -20.40 -9.78
N PRO A 143 -13.83 -21.17 -9.12
CA PRO A 143 -14.78 -22.02 -9.83
C PRO A 143 -15.68 -21.24 -10.79
N LEU A 144 -16.12 -21.88 -11.87
CA LEU A 144 -17.16 -21.33 -12.74
C LEU A 144 -18.45 -21.11 -11.94
N VAL A 145 -19.15 -20.02 -12.24
CA VAL A 145 -20.42 -19.69 -11.61
C VAL A 145 -21.56 -20.16 -12.49
N ALA A 146 -22.31 -21.17 -12.03
CA ALA A 146 -23.51 -21.65 -12.68
C ALA A 146 -24.75 -20.94 -12.10
N ILE A 147 -25.55 -20.33 -12.97
CA ILE A 147 -26.79 -19.63 -12.61
C ILE A 147 -27.93 -20.21 -13.45
N VAL A 148 -29.04 -20.54 -12.78
CA VAL A 148 -30.31 -20.97 -13.38
C VAL A 148 -31.36 -19.87 -13.19
N ASP A 149 -32.33 -19.81 -14.11
CA ASP A 149 -33.41 -18.81 -14.15
C ASP A 149 -34.38 -18.87 -12.96
N ALA A 150 -34.52 -20.03 -12.33
CA ALA A 150 -35.43 -20.22 -11.21
C ALA A 150 -34.91 -21.27 -10.21
N SER A 151 -35.27 -21.08 -8.94
CA SER A 151 -35.04 -22.09 -7.89
C SER A 151 -36.05 -23.23 -7.91
N GLN A 152 -37.24 -22.99 -8.47
CA GLN A 152 -38.31 -23.97 -8.67
C GLN A 152 -39.07 -23.66 -9.96
N LYS A 153 -39.48 -24.71 -10.68
CA LYS A 153 -40.27 -24.61 -11.90
C LYS A 153 -41.26 -25.77 -11.97
N THR A 154 -42.48 -25.49 -12.41
CA THR A 154 -43.49 -26.52 -12.68
C THR A 154 -43.64 -26.67 -14.18
N SER A 155 -43.65 -27.91 -14.67
CA SER A 155 -43.88 -28.23 -16.08
C SER A 155 -44.86 -29.39 -16.19
N PRO A 156 -45.77 -29.40 -17.17
CA PRO A 156 -46.54 -30.58 -17.52
C PRO A 156 -45.64 -31.77 -17.87
N ILE A 157 -46.15 -32.98 -17.64
CA ILE A 157 -45.40 -34.25 -17.83
C ILE A 157 -44.91 -34.44 -19.27
N ASP A 158 -45.66 -33.93 -20.24
CA ASP A 158 -45.37 -34.08 -21.68
C ASP A 158 -44.71 -32.82 -22.30
N SER A 159 -44.31 -31.86 -21.47
CA SER A 159 -43.70 -30.61 -21.94
C SER A 159 -42.18 -30.60 -21.69
N PRO A 160 -41.37 -30.15 -22.67
CA PRO A 160 -39.94 -29.99 -22.45
C PRO A 160 -39.67 -28.94 -21.37
N VAL A 161 -38.76 -29.27 -20.44
CA VAL A 161 -38.29 -28.32 -19.43
C VAL A 161 -37.12 -27.53 -20.03
N SER A 162 -37.32 -26.25 -20.29
CA SER A 162 -36.24 -25.31 -20.59
C SER A 162 -35.73 -24.68 -19.30
N ILE A 163 -34.42 -24.54 -19.16
CA ILE A 163 -33.77 -23.78 -18.08
C ILE A 163 -32.89 -22.76 -18.75
N ASP A 164 -33.14 -21.47 -18.47
CA ASP A 164 -32.23 -20.43 -18.93
C ASP A 164 -31.01 -20.36 -17.99
N THR A 165 -29.83 -20.46 -18.58
CA THR A 165 -28.53 -20.47 -17.91
C THR A 165 -27.58 -19.41 -18.48
N SER A 166 -28.10 -18.46 -19.27
CA SER A 166 -27.32 -17.44 -19.98
C SER A 166 -26.53 -16.53 -19.05
N SER A 167 -26.94 -16.43 -17.78
CA SER A 167 -26.26 -15.66 -16.73
C SER A 167 -25.05 -16.37 -16.11
N SER A 168 -24.80 -17.64 -16.46
CA SER A 168 -23.62 -18.37 -15.98
C SER A 168 -22.35 -17.80 -16.61
N PHE A 169 -21.24 -17.73 -15.85
CA PHE A 169 -20.01 -17.09 -16.32
C PHE A 169 -18.75 -17.68 -15.69
N ASP A 170 -17.61 -17.43 -16.34
CA ASP A 170 -16.28 -17.71 -15.81
C ASP A 170 -15.72 -16.45 -15.12
N PRO A 171 -15.53 -16.45 -13.79
CA PRO A 171 -15.00 -15.28 -13.08
C PRO A 171 -13.52 -15.01 -13.39
N ASN A 172 -12.82 -15.91 -14.09
CA ASN A 172 -11.39 -15.79 -14.34
C ASN A 172 -11.07 -14.99 -15.62
N PHE A 173 -12.06 -14.79 -16.50
CA PHE A 173 -11.88 -14.14 -17.80
C PHE A 173 -13.03 -13.17 -18.12
N VAL A 174 -12.72 -12.04 -18.78
CA VAL A 174 -13.72 -11.03 -19.19
C VAL A 174 -14.83 -11.63 -20.06
N SER A 175 -14.45 -12.53 -20.97
CA SER A 175 -15.33 -13.15 -21.95
C SER A 175 -15.17 -14.67 -21.95
N GLY A 176 -15.14 -15.28 -20.76
CA GLY A 176 -14.99 -16.73 -20.62
C GLY A 176 -16.27 -17.47 -21.02
N SER A 177 -16.14 -18.49 -21.85
CA SER A 177 -17.25 -19.38 -22.22
C SER A 177 -17.44 -20.46 -21.16
N VAL A 178 -18.69 -20.69 -20.75
CA VAL A 178 -19.07 -21.81 -19.90
C VAL A 178 -19.75 -22.90 -20.71
N SER A 179 -19.55 -24.16 -20.32
CA SER A 179 -20.26 -25.31 -20.89
C SER A 179 -21.15 -25.94 -19.82
N HIS A 180 -22.42 -26.13 -20.14
CA HIS A 180 -23.40 -26.67 -19.20
C HIS A 180 -23.57 -28.17 -19.41
N LYS A 181 -23.64 -28.91 -18.31
CA LYS A 181 -24.06 -30.32 -18.27
C LYS A 181 -25.19 -30.44 -17.27
N TRP A 182 -26.18 -31.26 -17.57
CA TRP A 182 -27.34 -31.47 -16.71
C TRP A 182 -27.45 -32.94 -16.33
N THR A 183 -27.96 -33.19 -15.12
CA THR A 183 -28.32 -34.51 -14.60
C THR A 183 -29.62 -34.39 -13.85
N CYS A 184 -30.46 -35.43 -13.91
CA CYS A 184 -31.73 -35.48 -13.18
C CYS A 184 -31.66 -36.59 -12.12
N THR A 185 -32.04 -36.27 -10.89
CA THR A 185 -32.13 -37.23 -9.78
C THR A 185 -33.50 -37.11 -9.15
N ASN A 186 -34.24 -38.21 -9.06
CA ASN A 186 -35.52 -38.24 -8.35
C ASN A 186 -35.26 -38.16 -6.84
N LEU A 187 -35.88 -37.19 -6.17
CA LEU A 187 -35.75 -36.96 -4.72
C LEU A 187 -36.73 -37.79 -3.89
N SER A 188 -37.05 -39.00 -4.35
CA SER A 188 -38.01 -39.93 -3.72
C SER A 188 -37.75 -40.14 -2.24
#